data_AF-A0A8S2VA84-F1
#
_entry.id   AF-A0A8S2VA84-F1
#
_cell.length_a   1.000
_cell.length_b   1.000
_cell.length_c   1.000
_cell.angle_alpha   90.00
_cell.angle_beta   90.00
_cell.angle_gamma   90.00
#
_symmetry.space_group_name_H-M   'P 1'
#
loop_
_entity.id
_entity.type
_entity.pdbx_description
1 polymer ?
#
loop_
_entity_poly.entity_id
_entity_poly.type
_entity_poly.pdbx_seq_one_letter_code
_entity_poly.pdbx_strand_id
1 'polypeptide(L)' 'EEVFFDENGDGPGRYDVLNLQGNADTLDHSLHYVQVGTWSTGKLNLNTSIIRFFS' A
#
# COMPACT_ATOMS: atom_id res chain seq x y z
N GLU A 1 3.37 9.09 -16.26
CA GLU A 1 4.48 9.06 -15.29
C GLU A 1 5.75 9.35 -16.07
N GLU A 2 6.52 10.36 -15.65
CA GLU A 2 7.81 10.63 -16.29
C GLU A 2 8.87 9.77 -15.61
N VAL A 3 9.60 8.99 -16.40
CA VAL A 3 10.70 8.18 -15.93
C VAL A 3 11.93 9.08 -15.86
N PHE A 4 12.42 9.32 -14.65
CA PHE A 4 13.69 10.00 -14.39
C PHE A 4 14.49 9.22 -13.37
N PHE A 5 15.80 9.39 -13.39
CA PHE A 5 16.72 8.77 -12.44
C PHE A 5 17.61 9.88 -11.86
N ASP A 6 17.90 9.81 -10.56
CA ASP A 6 18.86 10.72 -9.94
C ASP A 6 20.31 10.34 -10.27
N GLU A 7 21.27 11.09 -9.72
CA GLU A 7 22.72 10.87 -9.96
C GLU A 7 23.22 9.50 -9.46
N ASN A 8 22.48 8.82 -8.59
CA ASN A 8 22.78 7.49 -8.09
C ASN A 8 22.05 6.38 -8.86
N GLY A 9 21.21 6.74 -9.84
CA GLY A 9 20.39 5.80 -10.61
C GLY A 9 19.08 5.42 -9.93
N ASP A 10 18.67 6.14 -8.87
CA ASP A 10 17.39 5.90 -8.21
C ASP A 10 16.26 6.56 -9.01
N GLY A 11 15.27 5.77 -9.39
CA GLY A 11 14.03 6.28 -9.98
C GLY A 11 13.20 7.04 -8.95
N PRO A 12 12.15 7.79 -9.34
CA PRO A 12 11.21 8.36 -8.38
C PRO A 12 10.68 7.28 -7.43
N GLY A 13 11.09 7.34 -6.17
CA GLY A 13 10.66 6.40 -5.13
C GLY A 13 9.15 6.50 -4.94
N ARG A 14 8.42 5.51 -5.47
CA ARG A 14 6.98 5.33 -5.26
C ARG A 14 6.73 3.93 -4.75
N TYR A 15 6.05 3.83 -3.61
CA TYR A 15 5.63 2.57 -3.01
C TYR A 15 4.12 2.56 -2.83
N ASP A 16 3.49 1.42 -3.09
CA ASP A 16 2.12 1.19 -2.66
C ASP A 16 2.14 0.71 -1.19
N VAL A 17 1.21 1.21 -0.38
CA VAL A 17 1.03 0.78 1.02
C VAL A 17 -0.08 -0.26 1.05
N LEU A 18 0.25 -1.47 1.50
CA LEU A 18 -0.67 -2.60 1.53
C LEU A 18 -1.09 -2.92 2.97
N ASN A 19 -2.33 -3.39 3.13
CA ASN A 19 -2.87 -3.92 4.37
C ASN A 19 -3.34 -5.35 4.10
N LEU A 20 -2.83 -6.31 4.88
CA LEU A 20 -3.29 -7.69 4.81
C LEU A 20 -4.66 -7.79 5.50
N GLN A 21 -5.68 -8.20 4.74
CA GLN A 21 -7.06 -8.29 5.21
C GLN A 21 -7.58 -9.71 5.02
N GLY A 22 -8.51 -10.10 5.88
CA GLY A 22 -9.25 -11.35 5.78
C GLY A 22 -10.69 -11.12 6.23
N ASN A 23 -11.62 -11.90 5.70
CA ASN A 23 -13.00 -11.90 6.17
C ASN A 23 -13.11 -12.85 7.36
N ALA A 24 -13.34 -12.30 8.55
CA ALA A 24 -13.63 -13.12 9.74
C ALA A 24 -14.91 -13.95 9.58
N ASP A 25 -15.81 -13.52 8.69
CA ASP A 25 -17.14 -14.12 8.47
C ASP A 25 -17.17 -15.21 7.38
N THR A 26 -16.05 -15.47 6.68
CA THR A 26 -15.99 -16.52 5.66
C THR A 26 -15.27 -17.75 6.19
N LEU A 27 -15.86 -18.94 5.96
CA LEU A 27 -15.21 -20.24 6.23
C LEU A 27 -13.90 -20.42 5.45
N ASP A 28 -13.77 -19.67 4.36
CA ASP A 28 -12.54 -19.44 3.62
C ASP A 28 -11.69 -18.43 4.41
N HIS A 29 -10.62 -18.91 5.06
CA HIS A 29 -9.61 -18.08 5.74
C HIS A 29 -8.74 -17.30 4.74
N SER A 30 -9.29 -16.82 3.62
CA SER A 30 -8.53 -16.14 2.58
C SER A 30 -8.03 -14.80 3.09
N LEU A 31 -6.71 -14.67 3.07
CA LEU A 31 -6.02 -13.41 3.30
C LEU A 31 -5.68 -12.80 1.94
N HIS A 32 -5.93 -11.51 1.79
CA HIS A 32 -5.61 -10.76 0.58
C HIS A 32 -4.98 -9.41 0.94
N TYR A 33 -4.06 -8.96 0.09
CA TYR A 33 -3.46 -7.63 0.22
C TYR A 33 -4.40 -6.61 -0.41
N VAL A 34 -4.76 -5.60 0.37
CA VAL A 34 -5.51 -4.43 -0.10
C VAL A 34 -4.57 -3.25 -0.11
N GLN A 35 -4.47 -2.55 -1.24
CA GLN A 35 -3.78 -1.27 -1.27
C GLN A 35 -4.58 -0.22 -0.50
N VAL A 36 -3.99 0.32 0.55
CA VAL A 36 -4.59 1.34 1.43
C VAL A 36 -3.92 2.70 1.30
N GLY A 37 -2.90 2.82 0.46
CA GLY A 37 -2.23 4.09 0.24
C GLY A 37 -1.04 4.03 -0.69
N THR A 38 -0.29 5.12 -0.69
CA THR A 38 0.95 5.29 -1.42
C THR A 38 1.94 6.11 -0.61
N TRP A 39 3.23 5.86 -0.83
CA TRP A 39 4.29 6.76 -0.43
C TRP A 39 5.00 7.23 -1.71
N SER A 40 5.15 8.54 -1.87
CA SER A 40 5.88 9.11 -3.00
C SER A 40 6.41 10.49 -2.64
N THR A 41 7.63 10.83 -3.08
CA THR A 41 8.23 12.16 -2.88
C THR A 41 8.20 12.63 -1.41
N GLY A 42 8.42 11.71 -0.46
CA GLY A 42 8.41 12.00 0.98
C GLY A 42 7.01 12.20 1.58
N LYS A 43 5.94 12.02 0.81
CA LYS A 43 4.55 12.15 1.28
C LYS A 43 3.88 10.79 1.38
N LEU A 44 3.32 10.52 2.55
CA LEU A 44 2.44 9.39 2.79
C LEU A 44 0.99 9.80 2.53
N ASN A 45 0.28 9.04 1.71
CA ASN A 45 -1.15 9.16 1.50
C ASN A 45 -1.83 7.85 1.89
N LEU A 46 -2.76 7.90 2.83
CA LEU A 46 -3.51 6.74 3.32
C LEU A 46 -5.01 6.97 3.19
N ASN A 47 -5.71 5.99 2.65
CA ASN A 47 -7.15 5.85 2.83
C ASN A 47 -7.41 5.06 4.11
N THR A 48 -7.53 5.77 5.23
CA THR A 48 -7.74 5.16 6.54
C THR A 48 -9.09 4.46 6.66
N SER A 49 -10.09 4.81 5.85
CA SER A 49 -11.43 4.22 5.90
C SER A 49 -11.48 2.75 5.47
N ILE A 50 -10.45 2.28 4.75
CA ILE A 50 -10.36 0.90 4.25
C ILE A 50 -9.30 0.07 4.97
N ILE A 51 -8.61 0.64 5.95
CA ILE A 51 -7.67 -0.12 6.79
C ILE A 51 -8.47 -1.00 7.75
N ARG A 52 -8.14 -2.29 7.79
CA ARG A 52 -8.68 -3.23 8.76
C ARG A 52 -7.63 -3.55 9.81
N PHE A 53 -8.04 -3.48 11.07
CA PHE A 53 -7.28 -3.98 12.20
C PHE A 53 -7.97 -5.24 12.71
N PHE A 54 -7.20 -6.29 12.99
CA PHE A 54 -7.70 -7.46 13.68
C PHE A 54 -7.80 -7.11 15.18
N SER A 55 -9.01 -7.21 15.74
CA SER A 55 -9.31 -6.97 17.16
C SER A 55 -9.66 -8.26 17.87
#